data_AF-A0A935J3P0-F1
#
_entry.id   AF-A0A935J3P0-F1
#
_cell.length_a   1.000
_cell.length_b   1.000
_cell.length_c   1.000
_cell.angle_alpha   90.00
_cell.angle_beta   90.00
_cell.angle_gamma   90.00
#
_symmetry.space_group_name_H-M   'P 1'
#
loop_
_entity.id
_entity.type
_entity.pdbx_description
1 polymer ?
#
loop_
_entity_poly.entity_id
_entity_poly.type
_entity_poly.pdbx_seq_one_letter_code
_entity_poly.pdbx_strand_id
1 'polypeptide(L)'
;NSSSGIVFKEGTLLTLGSSTEVEISRFVFQPEAEKYDFSLYMSKGEAIYSSGKLGKLAPGSINLNTPRAAVGVRGTRFIVKVD
;
A
#
# COMPACT_ATOMS: atom_id res chain seq x y z
N ASN A 1 -0.56 22.53 -3.49
CA ASN A 1 -1.15 21.37 -2.79
C ASN A 1 -1.90 20.50 -3.78
N SER A 2 -1.25 19.45 -4.27
CA SER A 2 -1.89 18.35 -4.99
C SER A 2 -1.92 17.14 -4.07
N SER A 3 -3.01 16.39 -4.10
CA SER A 3 -3.14 15.10 -3.46
C SER A 3 -3.80 14.14 -4.44
N SER A 4 -3.41 12.88 -4.43
CA SER A 4 -3.99 11.86 -5.29
C SER A 4 -4.47 10.69 -4.46
N GLY A 5 -5.60 10.11 -4.84
CA GLY A 5 -6.16 8.93 -4.19
C GLY A 5 -6.22 7.78 -5.16
N ILE A 6 -5.77 6.61 -4.73
CA ILE A 6 -5.85 5.35 -5.49
C ILE A 6 -6.69 4.37 -4.67
N VAL A 7 -7.73 3.82 -5.29
CA VAL A 7 -8.60 2.80 -4.71
C VAL A 7 -8.39 1.50 -5.47
N PHE A 8 -8.04 0.43 -4.76
CA PHE A 8 -7.86 -0.89 -5.34
C PHE A 8 -9.15 -1.70 -5.29
N LYS A 9 -9.25 -2.73 -6.14
CA LYS A 9 -10.48 -3.53 -6.36
C LYS A 9 -11.02 -4.19 -5.08
N GLU A 10 -10.14 -4.51 -4.14
CA GLU A 10 -10.43 -5.15 -2.86
C GLU A 10 -10.70 -4.17 -1.71
N GLY A 11 -10.72 -2.86 -2.01
CA GLY A 11 -11.08 -1.79 -1.08
C GLY A 11 -9.90 -1.17 -0.33
N THR A 12 -8.65 -1.45 -0.72
CA THR A 12 -7.50 -0.73 -0.20
C THR A 12 -7.51 0.70 -0.72
N LEU A 13 -7.26 1.67 0.14
CA LEU A 13 -7.14 3.08 -0.21
C LEU A 13 -5.72 3.56 0.06
N LEU A 14 -5.10 4.16 -0.96
CA LEU A 14 -3.81 4.81 -0.87
C LEU A 14 -3.98 6.29 -1.21
N THR A 15 -3.77 7.16 -0.24
CA THR A 15 -3.77 8.62 -0.43
C THR A 15 -2.33 9.10 -0.47
N LEU A 16 -1.97 9.83 -1.52
CA LEU A 16 -0.65 10.39 -1.76
C LEU A 16 -0.70 11.90 -1.51
N GLY A 17 0.24 12.38 -0.70
CA GLY A 17 0.49 13.81 -0.51
C GLY A 17 1.19 14.45 -1.71
N SER A 18 1.46 15.75 -1.60
CA SER A 18 2.22 16.48 -2.62
C SER A 18 3.67 16.00 -2.66
N SER A 19 4.25 15.98 -3.86
CA SER A 19 5.66 15.58 -4.08
C SER A 19 5.97 14.12 -3.67
N THR A 20 4.94 13.29 -3.54
CA THR A 20 5.08 11.86 -3.25
C THR A 20 5.41 11.07 -4.51
N GLU A 21 6.36 10.16 -4.39
CA GLU A 21 6.77 9.26 -5.47
C GLU A 21 6.65 7.81 -4.98
N VAL A 22 5.77 7.08 -5.64
CA VAL A 22 5.37 5.72 -5.29
C VAL A 22 5.36 4.86 -6.55
N GLU A 23 5.92 3.67 -6.43
CA GLU A 23 5.90 2.62 -7.44
C GLU A 23 5.13 1.42 -6.91
N ILE A 24 4.16 0.94 -7.70
CA ILE A 24 3.44 -0.30 -7.42
C ILE A 24 4.01 -1.35 -8.37
N SER A 25 4.91 -2.19 -7.87
CA SER A 25 5.63 -3.18 -8.69
C SER A 25 4.80 -4.44 -8.94
N ARG A 26 3.94 -4.82 -7.99
CA ARG A 26 3.03 -5.96 -8.15
C ARG A 26 1.72 -5.77 -7.39
N PHE A 27 0.63 -6.10 -8.08
CA PHE A 27 -0.71 -6.15 -7.51
C PHE A 27 -1.45 -7.37 -8.06
N VAL A 28 -1.73 -8.35 -7.21
CA VAL A 28 -2.47 -9.57 -7.51
C VAL A 28 -3.55 -9.76 -6.45
N PHE A 29 -4.80 -9.79 -6.91
CA PHE A 29 -5.96 -10.08 -6.07
C PHE A 29 -6.86 -11.12 -6.75
N GLN A 30 -6.66 -12.39 -6.42
CA GLN A 30 -7.42 -13.52 -6.94
C GLN A 30 -7.99 -14.35 -5.78
N PRO A 31 -9.17 -13.96 -5.25
CA PRO A 31 -9.75 -14.65 -4.10
C PRO A 31 -10.17 -16.10 -4.40
N GLU A 32 -10.57 -16.41 -5.64
CA GLU A 32 -10.94 -17.77 -6.04
C GLU A 32 -9.76 -18.75 -6.07
N ALA A 33 -8.55 -18.25 -6.29
CA ALA A 33 -7.32 -19.04 -6.36
C ALA A 33 -6.45 -18.89 -5.11
N GLU A 34 -6.93 -18.17 -4.08
CA GLU A 34 -6.19 -17.80 -2.87
C GLU A 34 -4.82 -17.15 -3.15
N LYS A 35 -4.70 -16.42 -4.27
CA LYS A 35 -3.46 -15.75 -4.69
C LYS A 35 -3.54 -14.25 -4.42
N TYR A 36 -2.60 -13.80 -3.61
CA TYR A 36 -2.52 -12.42 -3.13
C TYR A 36 -1.06 -11.95 -3.15
N ASP A 37 -0.80 -10.81 -3.76
CA ASP A 37 0.50 -10.13 -3.74
C ASP A 37 0.26 -8.63 -3.87
N PHE A 38 0.79 -7.85 -2.94
CA PHE A 38 0.76 -6.40 -3.00
C PHE A 38 2.14 -5.89 -2.63
N SER A 39 2.86 -5.42 -3.63
CA SER A 39 4.22 -4.90 -3.48
C SER A 39 4.24 -3.43 -3.89
N LEU A 40 4.55 -2.57 -2.93
CA LEU A 40 4.62 -1.13 -3.08
C LEU A 40 5.97 -0.62 -2.58
N TYR A 41 6.58 0.28 -3.34
CA TYR A 41 7.78 1.00 -2.97
C TYR A 41 7.52 2.50 -2.96
N MET A 42 7.78 3.18 -1.84
CA MET A 42 7.70 4.63 -1.75
C MET A 42 9.10 5.22 -1.59
N SER A 43 9.54 6.02 -2.57
CA SER A 43 10.88 6.61 -2.55
C SER A 43 10.94 7.90 -1.73
N LYS A 44 9.88 8.73 -1.77
CA LYS A 44 9.77 9.98 -0.99
C LYS A 44 8.33 10.45 -0.84
N GLY A 45 8.13 11.36 0.12
CA GLY A 45 6.89 12.07 0.38
C GLY A 45 6.05 11.42 1.48
N GLU A 46 4.76 11.68 1.44
CA GLU A 46 3.80 11.21 2.45
C GLU A 46 2.68 10.42 1.77
N ALA A 47 2.32 9.28 2.38
CA ALA A 47 1.20 8.48 1.94
C ALA A 47 0.40 7.93 3.13
N ILE A 48 -0.91 7.85 2.96
CA ILE A 48 -1.80 7.19 3.91
C ILE A 48 -2.27 5.90 3.26
N TYR A 49 -1.95 4.78 3.90
CA TYR A 49 -2.44 3.47 3.49
C TYR A 49 -3.58 3.04 4.43
N SER A 50 -4.69 2.59 3.85
CA SER A 50 -5.80 1.98 4.56
C SER A 50 -6.09 0.61 3.97
N SER A 51 -5.87 -0.43 4.76
CA SER A 51 -6.01 -1.82 4.31
C SER A 51 -7.46 -2.15 3.90
N GLY A 52 -7.63 -2.72 2.71
CA GLY A 52 -8.88 -3.34 2.27
C GLY A 52 -9.02 -4.78 2.75
N LYS A 53 -9.76 -5.60 1.99
CA LYS A 53 -9.96 -7.03 2.28
C LYS A 53 -8.63 -7.80 2.33
N LEU A 54 -7.63 -7.38 1.55
CA LEU A 54 -6.30 -8.00 1.52
C LEU A 54 -5.62 -8.05 2.89
N GLY A 55 -5.72 -6.96 3.68
CA GLY A 55 -5.10 -6.90 4.99
C GLY A 55 -5.73 -7.83 6.03
N LYS A 56 -6.93 -8.36 5.75
CA LYS A 56 -7.59 -9.39 6.57
C LYS A 56 -7.33 -10.79 6.04
N LEU A 57 -7.39 -10.97 4.71
CA LEU A 57 -7.25 -12.28 4.05
C LEU A 57 -5.80 -12.77 4.04
N ALA A 58 -4.87 -11.88 3.66
CA ALA A 58 -3.47 -12.21 3.47
C ALA A 58 -2.57 -11.03 3.90
N PRO A 59 -2.53 -10.69 5.21
CA PRO A 59 -1.69 -9.60 5.70
C PRO A 59 -0.20 -9.78 5.37
N GLY A 60 0.28 -11.03 5.30
CA GLY A 60 1.66 -11.35 4.92
C GLY A 60 1.99 -11.16 3.43
N SER A 61 0.99 -10.97 2.58
CA SER A 61 1.18 -10.69 1.15
C SER A 61 1.35 -9.21 0.84
N ILE A 62 1.25 -8.34 1.86
CA ILE A 62 1.39 -6.89 1.71
C ILE A 62 2.82 -6.51 2.10
N ASN A 63 3.60 -6.15 1.09
CA ASN A 63 4.95 -5.65 1.22
C ASN A 63 4.98 -4.17 0.85
N LEU A 64 5.18 -3.32 1.87
CA LEU A 64 5.39 -1.90 1.67
C LEU A 64 6.82 -1.55 2.04
N ASN A 65 7.61 -1.17 1.03
CA ASN A 65 9.02 -0.87 1.18
C ASN A 65 9.27 0.63 1.01
N THR A 66 10.24 1.13 1.76
CA THR A 66 10.78 2.49 1.64
C THR A 66 12.30 2.39 1.68
N PRO A 67 13.04 3.39 1.15
CA PRO A 67 14.50 3.38 1.18
C PRO A 67 15.11 3.15 2.56
N ARG A 68 14.40 3.55 3.63
CA ARG A 68 14.89 3.44 5.01
C ARG A 68 14.28 2.30 5.82
N ALA A 69 13.15 1.74 5.41
CA ALA A 69 12.44 0.72 6.19
C ALA A 69 11.44 -0.11 5.36
N ALA A 70 11.23 -1.35 5.77
CA ALA A 70 10.09 -2.16 5.34
C ALA A 70 8.97 -2.05 6.38
N VAL A 71 7.73 -1.89 5.91
CA VAL A 71 6.54 -1.77 6.75
C VAL A 71 5.66 -3.00 6.52
N GLY A 72 5.52 -3.81 7.57
CA GLY A 72 4.57 -4.92 7.61
C GLY A 72 3.21 -4.46 8.13
N VAL A 73 2.13 -4.81 7.43
CA VAL A 73 0.76 -4.37 7.77
C VAL A 73 -0.02 -5.51 8.44
N ARG A 74 -0.32 -5.37 9.74
CA ARG A 74 -1.21 -6.28 10.47
C ARG A 74 -2.55 -5.60 10.79
N GLY A 75 -3.28 -5.25 9.73
CA GLY A 75 -4.66 -4.75 9.79
C GLY A 75 -4.80 -3.40 10.50
N THR A 76 -4.42 -2.32 9.83
CA THR A 76 -4.66 -0.95 10.31
C THR A 76 -4.45 0.07 9.20
N ARG A 77 -5.07 1.24 9.37
CA ARG A 77 -4.73 2.45 8.62
C ARG A 77 -3.45 3.03 9.22
N PHE A 78 -2.48 3.38 8.39
CA PHE A 78 -1.23 4.02 8.83
C PHE A 78 -0.79 5.11 7.86
N ILE A 79 0.07 5.99 8.37
CA ILE A 79 0.71 7.05 7.61
C ILE A 79 2.16 6.66 7.45
N VAL A 80 2.67 6.75 6.22
CA VAL A 80 4.07 6.58 5.88
C VAL A 80 4.60 7.93 5.45
N LYS A 81 5.74 8.32 6.00
CA LYS A 81 6.48 9.51 5.60
C LYS A 81 7.91 9.12 5.33
N VAL A 82 8.43 9.54 4.18
CA VAL A 82 9.81 9.31 3.75
C VAL A 82 10.36 10.64 3.26
N ASP A 83 11.38 11.14 3.93
CA ASP A 83 12.07 12.40 3.59
C ASP A 83 13.30 12.17 2.70
#